data_AF-A0AAE4CR04-F1
#
_entry.id   AF-A0AAE4CR04-F1
#
_cell.length_a   1.000
_cell.length_b   1.000
_cell.length_c   1.000
_cell.angle_alpha   90.00
_cell.angle_beta   90.00
_cell.angle_gamma   90.00
#
_symmetry.space_group_name_H-M   'P 1'
#
loop_
_entity.id
_entity.type
_entity.pdbx_description
1 polymer ?
#
loop_
_entity_poly.entity_id
_entity_poly.type
_entity_poly.pdbx_seq_one_letter_code
_entity_poly.pdbx_strand_id
1 'polypeptide(L)' 'MSASELGQTVVMVTHDAAAASYAERVVFLRDGQLAGEMTTPTTEGILETLKTLEK' A
#
# COMPACT_ATOMS: atom_id res chain seq x y z
N MET A 1 -6.03 2.47 22.29
CA MET A 1 -5.06 1.40 22.06
C MET A 1 -5.04 1.08 20.58
N SER A 2 -4.13 1.69 19.83
CA SER A 2 -3.89 1.39 18.42
C SER A 2 -2.88 0.24 18.27
N ALA A 3 -2.80 -0.36 17.08
CA ALA A 3 -1.78 -1.37 16.79
C ALA A 3 -0.35 -0.83 16.92
N SER A 4 -0.16 0.46 16.60
CA SER A 4 1.12 1.16 16.78
C SER A 4 1.52 1.30 18.26
N GLU A 5 0.56 1.62 19.14
CA GLU A 5 0.79 1.68 20.59
C GLU A 5 1.15 0.32 21.20
N LEU A 6 0.76 -0.77 20.54
CA LEU A 6 1.02 -2.15 20.95
C LEU A 6 2.29 -2.75 20.33
N GLY A 7 3.00 -2.01 19.46
CA GLY A 7 4.15 -2.52 18.73
C GLY A 7 3.82 -3.69 17.79
N GLN A 8 2.57 -3.81 17.35
CA GLN A 8 2.13 -4.88 16.46
C GLN A 8 2.39 -4.52 15.00
N THR A 9 3.00 -5.44 14.25
CA THR A 9 3.10 -5.32 12.80
C THR A 9 1.76 -5.67 12.16
N VAL A 10 1.23 -4.74 11.36
CA VAL A 10 0.00 -4.95 10.59
C VAL A 10 0.34 -5.05 9.12
N VAL A 11 -0.13 -6.11 8.48
CA VAL A 11 -0.15 -6.24 7.03
C VAL A 11 -1.61 -6.23 6.59
N MET A 12 -1.94 -5.38 5.63
CA MET A 12 -3.26 -5.34 5.03
C MET A 12 -3.15 -5.41 3.51
N VAL A 13 -4.20 -5.92 2.87
CA VAL A 13 -4.33 -5.94 1.41
C VAL A 13 -5.58 -5.15 1.09
N THR A 14 -5.44 -4.15 0.23
CA THR A 14 -6.55 -3.29 -0.17
C THR A 14 -6.33 -2.82 -1.60
N HIS A 15 -7.44 -2.58 -2.31
CA HIS A 15 -7.45 -1.88 -3.58
C HIS A 15 -7.77 -0.38 -3.41
N ASP A 16 -8.06 0.06 -2.19
CA ASP A 16 -8.33 1.46 -1.87
C ASP A 16 -7.01 2.22 -1.60
N ALA A 17 -6.70 3.18 -2.47
CA ALA A 17 -5.52 4.03 -2.37
C ALA A 17 -5.52 4.91 -1.12
N ALA A 18 -6.69 5.36 -0.64
CA ALA A 18 -6.79 6.18 0.55
C ALA A 18 -6.52 5.36 1.82
N ALA A 19 -6.96 4.10 1.86
CA ALA A 19 -6.62 3.20 2.97
C ALA A 19 -5.12 2.86 2.97
N ALA A 20 -4.55 2.57 1.80
CA ALA A 20 -3.14 2.23 1.65
C ALA A 20 -2.19 3.39 1.99
N SER A 21 -2.60 4.65 1.81
CA SER A 21 -1.76 5.82 2.13
C SER A 21 -1.54 6.05 3.62
N TYR A 22 -2.30 5.39 4.49
CA TYR A 22 -2.03 5.38 5.94
C TYR A 22 -0.86 4.47 6.34
N ALA A 23 -0.42 3.58 5.45
CA ALA A 23 0.70 2.69 5.74
C ALA A 23 2.04 3.45 5.66
N GLU A 24 3.04 2.97 6.40
CA GLU A 24 4.41 3.45 6.27
C GLU A 24 5.05 2.99 4.94
N ARG A 25 4.61 1.85 4.42
CA ARG A 25 5.09 1.28 3.16
C ARG A 25 3.95 0.59 2.42
N VAL A 26 3.84 0.84 1.13
CA VAL A 26 2.96 0.13 0.21
C VAL A 26 3.80 -0.73 -0.72
N VAL A 27 3.44 -2.00 -0.86
CA VAL A 27 4.05 -2.94 -1.81
C VAL A 27 3.01 -3.28 -2.86
N PHE A 28 3.38 -3.13 -4.12
CA PHE A 28 2.51 -3.41 -5.25
C PHE A 28 2.79 -4.81 -5.79
N LEU A 29 1.74 -5.58 -6.01
CA LEU A 29 1.83 -6.92 -6.60
C LEU A 29 1.06 -6.97 -7.92
N ARG A 30 1.64 -7.65 -8.90
CA ARG A 30 0.99 -7.99 -10.17
C ARG A 30 1.27 -9.45 -10.47
N ASP A 31 0.21 -10.24 -10.68
CA ASP A 31 0.31 -11.67 -11.02
C ASP A 31 1.18 -12.48 -10.04
N GLY A 32 1.09 -12.16 -8.74
CA GLY A 32 1.88 -12.80 -7.69
C GLY A 32 3.35 -12.36 -7.62
N GLN A 33 3.77 -11.40 -8.44
CA GLN A 33 5.12 -10.85 -8.48
C GLN A 33 5.17 -9.43 -7.91
N LEU A 34 6.34 -9.06 -7.37
CA LEU A 34 6.61 -7.70 -6.92
C LEU A 34 6.64 -6.74 -8.11
N ALA A 35 5.70 -5.80 -8.14
CA ALA A 35 5.59 -4.79 -9.20
C ALA A 35 6.19 -3.43 -8.80
N GLY A 36 6.47 -3.22 -7.52
CA GLY A 36 7.10 -2.01 -7.00
C GLY A 36 6.80 -1.79 -5.52
N GLU A 37 7.34 -0.72 -4.95
CA GLU A 37 7.05 -0.29 -3.59
C GLU A 37 7.10 1.23 -3.43
N MET A 38 6.49 1.73 -2.35
CA MET A 38 6.46 3.15 -1.99
C MET A 38 6.60 3.29 -0.48
N THR A 39 7.66 3.96 -0.01
CA THR A 39 8.00 4.16 1.43
C THR A 39 7.51 5.48 2.00
N THR A 40 6.92 6.34 1.17
CA THR A 40 6.23 7.56 1.60
C THR A 40 4.97 7.68 0.75
N PRO A 41 3.98 6.83 1.01
CA PRO A 41 2.84 6.69 0.12
C PRO A 41 1.96 7.94 0.10
N THR A 42 1.56 8.35 -1.10
CA THR A 42 0.50 9.35 -1.32
C THR A 42 -0.67 8.69 -2.03
N THR A 43 -1.89 9.12 -1.71
CA THR A 43 -3.10 8.58 -2.33
C THR A 43 -3.03 8.69 -3.85
N GLU A 44 -2.57 9.84 -4.38
CA GLU A 44 -2.38 10.07 -5.81
C GLU A 44 -1.34 9.13 -6.42
N GLY A 45 -0.17 8.96 -5.78
CA GLY A 45 0.89 8.09 -6.29
C GLY A 45 0.49 6.62 -6.31
N ILE A 46 -0.25 6.17 -5.29
CA ILE A 46 -0.80 4.81 -5.25
C ILE A 46 -1.83 4.63 -6.38
N LEU A 47 -2.76 5.56 -6.55
CA LEU A 47 -3.81 5.47 -7.55
C LEU A 47 -3.22 5.42 -8.97
N GLU A 48 -2.24 6.27 -9.27
CA GLU A 48 -1.54 6.23 -10.56
C GLU A 48 -0.82 4.91 -10.76
N THR A 49 -0.14 4.38 -9.74
CA THR A 49 0.53 3.08 -9.83
C THR A 49 -0.48 1.97 -10.11
N LEU A 50 -1.60 1.91 -9.38
CA LEU A 50 -2.65 0.90 -9.60
C LEU A 50 -3.19 0.94 -11.04
N LYS A 51 -3.48 2.14 -11.59
CA LYS A 51 -3.91 2.29 -13.00
C LYS A 51 -2.90 1.73 -14.01
N THR A 52 -1.60 1.79 -13.71
CA THR A 52 -0.57 1.21 -14.59
C THR A 52 -0.51 -0.32 -14.51
N LEU A 53 -0.91 -0.90 -13.39
CA LEU A 53 -0.88 -2.35 -13.15
C LEU A 53 -2.13 -3.06 -13.67
N GLU A 54 -3.26 -2.37 -13.78
CA GLU A 54 -4.51 -2.87 -14.39
C GLU A 54 -4.45 -3.01 -15.93
N LYS A 55 -3.39 -2.49 -16.56
CA LYS A 55 -3.15 -2.62 -18.01
C LYS A 55 -2.37 -3.88 -18.34
#